data_AF-A0AAU2MCL7-F1
#
_entry.id   AF-A0AAU2MCL7-F1
#
_cell.length_a   1.000
_cell.length_b   1.000
_cell.length_c   1.000
_cell.angle_alpha   90.00
_cell.angle_beta   90.00
_cell.angle_gamma   90.00
#
_symmetry.space_group_name_H-M   'P 1'
#
loop_
_entity.id
_entity.type
_entity.pdbx_description
1 polymer ?
#
loop_
_entity_poly.entity_id
_entity_poly.type
_entity_poly.pdbx_seq_one_letter_code
_entity_poly.pdbx_strand_id
1 'polypeptide(L)'
;MRPDLTLLRDLIEGSPGFGRGPAGAVPEALIREAEARVGPLPPSYRWWLAEYGHGRAGDADIATVGPGGTDDGMYDDMYESVTAGWRLDGDRLCFAVEPDCGDGYHFVLGRAGEAGEYPVVCRDGADGCEYPVAESFAGFLAVRAALSRGLRDGPVPAVARLWRSTPGVLLDNGVHIYGPHLIQERNETFEVPRYAPGWVLVGDDSGGDGLLMRRHGRDRVSVHRLGLGAVCADVAAEGERVTDDLLGWLRAGAPLPD
;
A
#
# COMPACT_ATOMS: atom_id res chain seq x y z
N MET A 1 10.09 3.23 -2.47
CA MET A 1 9.78 3.99 -3.70
C MET A 1 8.76 5.06 -3.35
N ARG A 2 8.71 6.17 -4.08
CA ARG A 2 7.68 7.19 -3.87
C ARG A 2 6.31 6.62 -4.27
N PRO A 3 5.28 6.69 -3.41
CA PRO A 3 3.93 6.29 -3.79
C PRO A 3 3.36 7.16 -4.91
N ASP A 4 2.68 6.53 -5.88
CA ASP A 4 1.87 7.22 -6.88
C ASP A 4 0.45 7.44 -6.34
N LEU A 5 0.00 8.70 -6.32
CA LEU A 5 -1.29 9.07 -5.73
C LEU A 5 -2.49 8.69 -6.62
N THR A 6 -2.30 8.52 -7.92
CA THR A 6 -3.32 7.99 -8.83
C THR A 6 -3.54 6.51 -8.53
N LEU A 7 -2.46 5.72 -8.47
CA LEU A 7 -2.57 4.29 -8.12
C LEU A 7 -3.10 4.09 -6.70
N LEU A 8 -2.81 5.01 -5.78
CA LEU A 8 -3.35 4.98 -4.43
C LEU A 8 -4.86 5.26 -4.41
N ARG A 9 -5.33 6.22 -5.21
CA ARG A 9 -6.76 6.47 -5.39
C ARG A 9 -7.47 5.25 -5.97
N ASP A 10 -6.92 4.66 -7.03
CA ASP A 10 -7.46 3.45 -7.66
C ASP A 10 -7.52 2.27 -6.68
N LEU A 11 -6.49 2.12 -5.83
CA LEU A 11 -6.49 1.13 -4.75
C LEU A 11 -7.67 1.34 -3.80
N ILE A 12 -7.88 2.58 -3.33
CA ILE A 12 -8.92 2.91 -2.36
C ILE A 12 -10.31 2.67 -2.98
N GLU A 13 -10.54 3.17 -4.19
CA GLU A 13 -11.82 3.05 -4.90
C GLU A 13 -12.13 1.59 -5.28
N GLY A 14 -11.12 0.81 -5.62
CA GLY A 14 -11.27 -0.60 -5.95
C GLY A 14 -11.36 -1.53 -4.75
N SER A 15 -11.15 -1.07 -3.50
CA SER A 15 -11.04 -1.92 -2.30
C SER A 15 -12.31 -1.94 -1.44
N PRO A 16 -12.94 -3.11 -1.26
CA PRO A 16 -14.03 -3.27 -0.31
C PRO A 16 -13.58 -2.96 1.11
N GLY A 17 -14.43 -2.29 1.90
CA GLY A 17 -14.13 -1.89 3.28
C GLY A 17 -13.16 -0.71 3.39
N PHE A 18 -12.72 -0.16 2.25
CA PHE A 18 -12.09 1.14 2.20
C PHE A 18 -13.19 2.15 1.91
N GLY A 19 -13.20 3.26 2.62
CA GLY A 19 -14.29 4.21 2.48
C GLY A 19 -14.05 5.50 3.21
N ARG A 20 -14.71 6.55 2.70
CA ARG A 20 -14.81 7.85 3.35
C ARG A 20 -15.73 7.75 4.55
N GLY A 21 -15.33 8.32 5.67
CA GLY A 21 -16.28 8.71 6.71
C GLY A 21 -17.22 9.82 6.22
N PRO A 22 -18.26 10.16 7.00
CA PRO A 22 -19.16 11.26 6.66
C PRO A 22 -18.46 12.64 6.67
N ALA A 23 -17.26 12.75 7.24
CA ALA A 23 -16.49 13.98 7.26
C ALA A 23 -15.89 14.31 5.88
N GLY A 24 -15.85 15.60 5.53
CA GLY A 24 -15.23 16.07 4.30
C GLY A 24 -13.70 16.14 4.37
N ALA A 25 -13.08 16.46 3.23
CA ALA A 25 -11.66 16.79 3.09
C ALA A 25 -11.18 17.76 4.20
N VAL A 26 -10.03 17.46 4.80
CA VAL A 26 -9.42 18.31 5.84
C VAL A 26 -8.73 19.51 5.19
N PRO A 27 -9.05 20.76 5.61
CA PRO A 27 -8.34 21.94 5.16
C PRO A 27 -6.84 21.91 5.47
N GLU A 28 -6.04 22.36 4.51
CA GLU A 28 -4.59 22.52 4.60
C GLU A 28 -4.10 23.21 5.89
N ALA A 29 -4.84 24.21 6.37
CA ALA A 29 -4.50 24.92 7.62
C ALA A 29 -4.55 24.00 8.84
N LEU A 30 -5.57 23.14 8.94
CA LEU A 30 -5.70 22.19 10.06
C LEU A 30 -4.62 21.11 10.00
N ILE A 31 -4.26 20.65 8.80
CA ILE A 31 -3.13 19.72 8.62
C ILE A 31 -1.84 20.33 9.15
N ARG A 32 -1.54 21.60 8.83
CA ARG A 32 -0.36 22.30 9.35
C ARG A 32 -0.38 22.49 10.86
N GLU A 33 -1.55 22.78 11.43
CA GLU A 33 -1.71 22.87 12.89
C GLU A 33 -1.45 21.53 13.57
N ALA A 34 -1.90 20.42 12.96
CA ALA A 34 -1.58 19.08 13.44
C ALA A 34 -0.08 18.81 13.35
N GLU A 35 0.56 19.09 12.21
CA GLU A 35 2.00 18.93 12.02
C GLU A 35 2.83 19.74 13.03
N ALA A 36 2.36 20.92 13.43
CA ALA A 36 3.01 21.72 14.47
C ALA A 36 2.97 21.06 15.86
N ARG A 37 2.01 20.15 16.11
CA ARG A 37 1.86 19.43 17.38
C ARG A 37 2.56 18.07 17.40
N VAL A 38 2.42 17.29 16.32
CA VAL A 38 2.88 15.89 16.28
C VAL A 38 4.13 15.69 15.41
N GLY A 39 4.63 16.76 14.79
CA GLY A 39 5.71 16.70 13.81
C GLY A 39 5.20 16.50 12.37
N PRO A 40 6.11 16.52 11.37
CA PRO A 40 5.73 16.40 9.96
C PRO A 40 4.99 15.09 9.69
N LEU A 41 3.87 15.14 8.98
CA LEU A 41 3.08 13.97 8.59
C LEU A 41 3.61 13.37 7.27
N PRO A 42 3.50 12.05 7.07
CA PRO A 42 3.96 11.43 5.83
C PRO A 42 3.14 11.91 4.62
N PRO A 43 3.78 12.14 3.44
CA PRO A 43 3.10 12.71 2.28
C PRO A 43 1.82 12.00 1.85
N SER A 44 1.80 10.66 1.82
CA SER A 44 0.61 9.90 1.43
C SER A 44 -0.52 9.96 2.46
N TYR A 45 -0.20 10.09 3.76
CA TYR A 45 -1.22 10.31 4.80
C TYR A 45 -1.77 11.74 4.74
N ARG A 46 -0.90 12.71 4.48
CA ARG A 46 -1.30 14.10 4.26
C ARG A 46 -2.25 14.24 3.07
N TRP A 47 -1.96 13.56 1.96
CA TRP A 47 -2.86 13.46 0.82
C TRP A 47 -4.19 12.80 1.21
N TRP A 48 -4.17 11.72 1.99
CA TRP A 48 -5.38 11.07 2.49
C TRP A 48 -6.25 12.03 3.29
N LEU A 49 -5.67 12.80 4.22
CA LEU A 49 -6.39 13.81 5.00
C LEU A 49 -7.00 14.89 4.09
N ALA A 50 -6.26 15.36 3.10
CA ALA A 50 -6.74 16.40 2.17
C ALA A 50 -7.84 15.90 1.22
N GLU A 51 -7.85 14.62 0.84
CA GLU A 51 -8.79 14.08 -0.14
C GLU A 51 -10.01 13.38 0.48
N TYR A 52 -9.78 12.64 1.56
CA TYR A 52 -10.78 11.79 2.22
C TYR A 52 -11.10 12.30 3.62
N GLY A 53 -10.13 12.89 4.32
CA GLY A 53 -10.27 13.43 5.67
C GLY A 53 -10.36 12.35 6.74
N HIS A 54 -11.42 11.56 6.70
CA HIS A 54 -11.68 10.44 7.60
C HIS A 54 -12.01 9.18 6.79
N GLY A 55 -11.72 8.00 7.34
CA GLY A 55 -12.14 6.77 6.73
C GLY A 55 -11.55 5.51 7.35
N ARG A 56 -11.70 4.40 6.65
CA ARG A 56 -11.21 3.07 7.06
C ARG A 56 -10.33 2.43 6.01
N ALA A 57 -9.43 1.55 6.47
CA ALA A 57 -8.68 0.62 5.64
C ALA A 57 -8.95 -0.82 6.10
N GLY A 58 -10.04 -1.41 5.60
CA GLY A 58 -10.59 -2.64 6.16
C GLY A 58 -11.14 -2.36 7.55
N ASP A 59 -10.71 -3.13 8.55
CA ASP A 59 -11.21 -2.99 9.93
C ASP A 59 -10.50 -1.90 10.75
N ALA A 60 -9.52 -1.19 10.16
CA ALA A 60 -8.75 -0.15 10.84
C ALA A 60 -9.36 1.23 10.58
N ASP A 61 -9.78 1.90 11.64
CA ASP A 61 -10.23 3.30 11.65
C ASP A 61 -9.04 4.23 11.55
N ILE A 62 -8.98 5.03 10.48
CA ILE A 62 -7.89 5.98 10.23
C ILE A 62 -8.27 7.32 10.84
N ALA A 63 -7.41 7.79 11.75
CA ALA A 63 -7.53 9.07 12.41
C ALA A 63 -7.59 10.22 11.39
N THR A 64 -8.42 11.20 11.71
CA THR A 64 -8.53 12.46 10.96
C THR A 64 -7.80 13.58 11.69
N VAL A 65 -7.88 14.80 11.17
CA VAL A 65 -7.58 16.02 11.92
C VAL A 65 -8.90 16.73 12.19
N GLY A 66 -9.38 16.66 13.44
CA GLY A 66 -10.52 17.47 13.86
C GLY A 66 -10.13 18.95 14.05
N PRO A 67 -11.06 19.90 13.90
CA PRO A 67 -10.87 21.21 14.52
C PRO A 67 -10.66 20.95 16.02
N GLY A 68 -9.60 21.51 16.61
CA GLY A 68 -9.40 21.40 18.05
C GLY A 68 -10.69 21.81 18.78
N GLY A 69 -11.31 20.86 19.48
CA GLY A 69 -12.58 20.94 20.21
C GLY A 69 -13.40 22.23 20.04
N THR A 70 -14.51 22.17 19.30
CA THR A 70 -15.62 23.08 19.57
C THR A 70 -16.43 22.51 20.73
N ASP A 71 -16.61 23.34 21.74
CA ASP A 71 -16.99 23.10 23.15
C ASP A 71 -18.39 22.49 23.39
N ASP A 72 -19.02 21.87 22.39
CA ASP A 72 -20.35 21.28 22.51
C ASP A 72 -20.37 19.82 22.01
N GLY A 73 -19.67 18.96 22.75
CA GLY A 73 -20.08 17.58 23.04
C GLY A 73 -19.92 16.50 21.95
N MET A 74 -18.81 15.76 21.99
CA MET A 74 -18.78 14.37 22.46
C MET A 74 -17.33 13.88 22.55
N TYR A 75 -17.04 12.97 23.46
CA TYR A 75 -15.72 12.38 23.71
C TYR A 75 -15.05 11.72 22.48
N ASP A 76 -15.77 11.57 21.36
CA ASP A 76 -15.33 10.90 20.13
C ASP A 76 -14.33 11.71 19.30
N ASP A 77 -14.52 13.03 19.18
CA ASP A 77 -13.68 13.88 18.33
C ASP A 77 -12.21 13.92 18.77
N MET A 78 -11.98 13.78 20.09
CA MET A 78 -10.63 13.69 20.64
C MET A 78 -10.01 12.32 20.38
N TYR A 79 -10.77 11.23 20.30
CA TYR A 79 -10.24 9.90 19.95
C TYR A 79 -9.92 9.79 18.46
N GLU A 80 -10.73 10.40 17.61
CA GLU A 80 -10.58 10.37 16.15
C GLU A 80 -9.46 11.30 15.64
N SER A 81 -9.10 12.34 16.39
CA SER A 81 -8.04 13.28 16.00
C SER A 81 -6.65 12.67 16.16
N VAL A 82 -5.81 12.71 15.12
CA VAL A 82 -4.41 12.28 15.17
C VAL A 82 -3.57 13.05 16.20
N THR A 83 -4.06 14.22 16.63
CA THR A 83 -3.41 15.07 17.65
C THR A 83 -3.83 14.75 19.10
N ALA A 84 -4.64 13.71 19.30
CA ALA A 84 -5.01 13.24 20.64
C ALA A 84 -3.78 12.94 21.48
N GLY A 85 -3.80 13.31 22.76
CA GLY A 85 -2.65 13.15 23.66
C GLY A 85 -2.15 11.71 23.83
N TRP A 86 -3.01 10.71 23.61
CA TRP A 86 -2.66 9.29 23.70
C TRP A 86 -2.05 8.72 22.41
N ARG A 87 -2.21 9.41 21.27
CA ARG A 87 -1.72 8.92 19.96
C ARG A 87 -0.24 9.16 19.75
N LEU A 88 0.38 10.08 20.49
CA LEU A 88 1.82 10.33 20.41
C LEU A 88 2.52 9.75 21.64
N ASP A 89 3.28 8.68 21.44
CA ASP A 89 4.11 8.01 22.45
C ASP A 89 5.57 7.99 21.98
N GLY A 90 6.36 8.96 22.48
CA GLY A 90 7.74 9.14 22.03
C GLY A 90 7.84 9.45 20.53
N ASP A 91 8.42 8.54 19.77
CA ASP A 91 8.55 8.62 18.31
C ASP A 91 7.47 7.80 17.56
N ARG A 92 6.44 7.31 18.26
CA ARG A 92 5.30 6.58 17.69
C ARG A 92 4.09 7.48 17.60
N LEU A 93 3.58 7.70 16.40
CA LEU A 93 2.32 8.41 16.16
C LEU A 93 1.24 7.44 15.67
N CYS A 94 0.29 7.09 16.53
CA CYS A 94 -0.85 6.24 16.23
C CYS A 94 -1.83 6.95 15.29
N PHE A 95 -1.88 6.50 14.04
CA PHE A 95 -2.75 7.08 13.01
C PHE A 95 -3.95 6.20 12.68
N ALA A 96 -3.99 4.94 13.12
CA ALA A 96 -5.15 4.08 12.94
C ALA A 96 -5.30 3.06 14.08
N VAL A 97 -6.52 2.63 14.36
CA VAL A 97 -6.83 1.60 15.37
C VAL A 97 -7.85 0.62 14.81
N GLU A 98 -7.69 -0.67 15.09
CA GLU A 98 -8.74 -1.67 14.90
C GLU A 98 -9.63 -1.76 16.14
N PRO A 99 -10.92 -1.39 16.05
CA PRO A 99 -11.80 -1.39 17.23
C PRO A 99 -12.01 -2.76 17.86
N ASP A 100 -11.96 -3.82 17.04
CA ASP A 100 -12.32 -5.17 17.48
C ASP A 100 -11.24 -5.84 18.34
N CYS A 101 -9.96 -5.59 18.04
CA CYS A 101 -8.81 -6.16 18.77
C CYS A 101 -8.00 -5.13 19.56
N GLY A 102 -8.17 -3.84 19.26
CA GLY A 102 -7.37 -2.76 19.85
C GLY A 102 -5.99 -2.57 19.23
N ASP A 103 -5.70 -3.25 18.11
CA ASP A 103 -4.42 -3.10 17.40
C ASP A 103 -4.24 -1.66 16.92
N GLY A 104 -3.11 -1.05 17.27
CA GLY A 104 -2.79 0.32 16.91
C GLY A 104 -1.71 0.38 15.83
N TYR A 105 -1.93 1.17 14.79
CA TYR A 105 -0.97 1.41 13.72
C TYR A 105 -0.28 2.75 13.89
N HIS A 106 1.04 2.72 13.89
CA HIS A 106 1.87 3.86 14.26
C HIS A 106 2.88 4.20 13.19
N PHE A 107 3.04 5.48 12.89
CA PHE A 107 4.22 5.99 12.19
C PHE A 107 5.41 6.00 13.14
N VAL A 108 6.57 5.56 12.64
CA VAL A 108 7.86 5.64 13.33
C VAL A 108 8.56 6.93 12.93
N LEU A 109 8.28 8.03 13.65
CA LEU A 109 8.73 9.38 13.32
C LEU A 109 10.25 9.54 13.38
N GLY A 110 10.93 8.76 14.22
CA GLY A 110 12.40 8.77 14.36
C GLY A 110 13.14 8.18 13.15
N ARG A 111 12.42 7.59 12.18
CA ARG A 111 13.00 6.92 11.03
C ARG A 111 12.31 7.38 9.74
N ALA A 112 12.80 8.46 9.16
CA ALA A 112 12.35 8.87 7.83
C ALA A 112 12.67 7.76 6.80
N GLY A 113 11.64 7.31 6.10
CA GLY A 113 11.71 6.41 4.96
C GLY A 113 12.00 7.15 3.65
N GLU A 114 11.86 6.44 2.53
CA GLU A 114 12.04 7.05 1.21
C GLU A 114 10.96 8.13 0.95
N ALA A 115 11.33 9.21 0.26
CA ALA A 115 10.42 10.30 -0.14
C ALA A 115 9.68 11.02 1.01
N GLY A 116 10.16 10.94 2.24
CA GLY A 116 9.54 11.59 3.41
C GLY A 116 8.40 10.80 4.04
N GLU A 117 8.17 9.56 3.61
CA GLU A 117 7.28 8.62 4.27
C GLU A 117 7.88 8.12 5.60
N TYR A 118 7.04 7.57 6.48
CA TYR A 118 7.50 6.89 7.69
C TYR A 118 7.12 5.41 7.66
N PRO A 119 7.99 4.52 8.15
CA PRO A 119 7.62 3.14 8.43
C PRO A 119 6.43 3.05 9.36
N VAL A 120 5.61 2.03 9.13
CA VAL A 120 4.41 1.73 9.89
C VAL A 120 4.63 0.44 10.66
N VAL A 121 4.33 0.49 11.96
CA VAL A 121 4.32 -0.66 12.86
C VAL A 121 2.91 -0.87 13.41
N CYS A 122 2.55 -2.12 13.64
CA CYS A 122 1.38 -2.50 14.44
C CYS A 122 1.84 -2.73 15.87
N ARG A 123 1.11 -2.19 16.84
CA ARG A 123 1.20 -2.52 18.26
C ARG A 123 -0.03 -3.35 18.61
N ASP A 124 0.21 -4.61 18.96
CA ASP A 124 -0.84 -5.57 19.30
C ASP A 124 -1.64 -5.09 20.51
N GLY A 125 -2.97 -5.10 20.40
CA GLY A 125 -3.87 -4.60 21.43
C GLY A 125 -3.94 -5.48 22.69
N ALA A 126 -3.55 -6.76 22.58
CA ALA A 126 -3.62 -7.73 23.68
C ALA A 126 -2.33 -7.77 24.51
N ASP A 127 -1.17 -7.75 23.86
CA ASP A 127 0.13 -7.89 24.53
C ASP A 127 1.07 -6.67 24.38
N GLY A 128 0.74 -5.73 23.51
CA GLY A 128 1.52 -4.52 23.27
C GLY A 128 2.79 -4.72 22.46
N CYS A 129 3.03 -5.93 21.92
CA CYS A 129 4.18 -6.22 21.06
C CYS A 129 4.10 -5.44 19.76
N GLU A 130 5.26 -5.02 19.25
CA GLU A 130 5.37 -4.21 18.05
C GLU A 130 5.93 -5.03 16.87
N TYR A 131 5.27 -4.92 15.71
CA TYR A 131 5.66 -5.63 14.48
C TYR A 131 5.65 -4.70 13.27
N PRO A 132 6.62 -4.80 12.34
CA PRO A 132 6.63 -4.00 11.13
C PRO A 132 5.51 -4.40 10.17
N VAL A 133 4.82 -3.41 9.60
CA VAL A 133 3.70 -3.62 8.67
C VAL A 133 4.04 -3.10 7.29
N ALA A 134 4.50 -1.85 7.21
CA ALA A 134 4.77 -1.16 5.96
C ALA A 134 5.92 -0.15 6.12
N GLU A 135 6.40 0.37 4.99
CA GLU A 135 7.44 1.39 4.89
C GLU A 135 6.86 2.79 4.64
N SER A 136 5.53 2.89 4.44
CA SER A 136 4.80 4.13 4.17
C SER A 136 3.31 3.97 4.51
N PHE A 137 2.57 5.09 4.59
CA PHE A 137 1.11 5.03 4.75
C PHE A 137 0.42 4.42 3.52
N ALA A 138 0.85 4.78 2.31
CA ALA A 138 0.35 4.17 1.08
C ALA A 138 0.59 2.65 1.05
N GLY A 139 1.75 2.20 1.55
CA GLY A 139 2.07 0.78 1.67
C GLY A 139 1.22 0.08 2.72
N PHE A 140 0.91 0.73 3.83
CA PHE A 140 -0.06 0.23 4.81
C PHE A 140 -1.42 -0.01 4.14
N LEU A 141 -1.94 0.95 3.38
CA LEU A 141 -3.19 0.79 2.64
C LEU A 141 -3.13 -0.39 1.66
N ALA A 142 -2.02 -0.57 0.94
CA ALA A 142 -1.84 -1.70 0.03
C ALA A 142 -1.80 -3.05 0.76
N VAL A 143 -1.12 -3.14 1.90
CA VAL A 143 -1.12 -4.35 2.74
C VAL A 143 -2.52 -4.68 3.23
N ARG A 144 -3.27 -3.69 3.75
CA ARG A 144 -4.65 -3.88 4.19
C ARG A 144 -5.57 -4.34 3.05
N ALA A 145 -5.41 -3.76 1.86
CA ALA A 145 -6.16 -4.16 0.67
C ALA A 145 -5.81 -5.57 0.17
N ALA A 146 -4.57 -6.02 0.36
CA ALA A 146 -4.15 -7.39 0.07
C ALA A 146 -4.75 -8.39 1.07
N LEU A 147 -4.75 -8.06 2.36
CA LEU A 147 -5.37 -8.87 3.41
C LEU A 147 -6.87 -9.06 3.18
N SER A 148 -7.61 -7.98 2.86
CA SER A 148 -9.06 -8.06 2.63
C SER A 148 -9.46 -8.91 1.41
N ARG A 149 -8.54 -9.09 0.47
CA ARG A 149 -8.69 -9.96 -0.71
C ARG A 149 -8.16 -11.38 -0.51
N GLY A 150 -7.67 -11.71 0.68
CA GLY A 150 -7.07 -13.01 0.97
C GLY A 150 -5.71 -13.24 0.29
N LEU A 151 -5.07 -12.19 -0.23
CA LEU A 151 -3.74 -12.27 -0.86
C LEU A 151 -2.61 -12.42 0.18
N ARG A 152 -2.90 -12.18 1.47
CA ARG A 152 -1.94 -12.26 2.59
C ARG A 152 -0.69 -11.42 2.30
N ASP A 153 0.50 -12.00 2.43
CA ASP A 153 1.78 -11.40 2.07
C ASP A 153 1.99 -11.31 0.54
N GLY A 154 0.94 -11.10 -0.26
CA GLY A 154 1.01 -10.99 -1.71
C GLY A 154 1.28 -12.29 -2.48
N PRO A 155 1.18 -12.23 -3.82
CA PRO A 155 1.27 -13.42 -4.67
C PRO A 155 2.69 -14.00 -4.76
N VAL A 156 3.71 -13.14 -4.65
CA VAL A 156 5.13 -13.48 -4.62
C VAL A 156 5.89 -12.50 -3.71
N PRO A 157 7.03 -12.90 -3.11
CA PRO A 157 7.66 -12.12 -2.05
C PRO A 157 8.15 -10.73 -2.50
N ALA A 158 8.56 -10.59 -3.76
CA ALA A 158 9.02 -9.31 -4.29
C ALA A 158 7.87 -8.29 -4.42
N VAL A 159 6.71 -8.73 -4.91
CA VAL A 159 5.48 -7.91 -4.99
C VAL A 159 4.94 -7.59 -3.60
N ALA A 160 5.00 -8.54 -2.67
CA ALA A 160 4.69 -8.29 -1.26
C ALA A 160 5.51 -7.15 -0.67
N ARG A 161 6.81 -7.20 -0.91
CA ARG A 161 7.77 -6.20 -0.44
C ARG A 161 7.52 -4.85 -1.12
N LEU A 162 7.11 -4.86 -2.38
CA LEU A 162 6.68 -3.65 -3.09
C LEU A 162 5.45 -3.02 -2.42
N TRP A 163 4.42 -3.82 -2.15
CA TRP A 163 3.16 -3.36 -1.54
C TRP A 163 3.36 -2.78 -0.15
N ARG A 164 4.37 -3.22 0.61
CA ARG A 164 4.74 -2.54 1.85
C ARG A 164 5.21 -1.09 1.66
N SER A 165 5.57 -0.66 0.46
CA SER A 165 6.02 0.71 0.17
C SER A 165 5.06 1.54 -0.68
N THR A 166 4.31 0.91 -1.59
CA THR A 166 3.44 1.60 -2.56
C THR A 166 2.36 0.64 -3.08
N PRO A 167 1.15 1.12 -3.43
CA PRO A 167 0.09 0.28 -4.00
C PRO A 167 0.47 -0.42 -5.29
N GLY A 168 1.47 0.06 -6.02
CA GLY A 168 1.92 -0.46 -7.31
C GLY A 168 2.97 0.50 -7.87
N VAL A 169 3.35 0.31 -9.14
CA VAL A 169 4.26 1.24 -9.84
C VAL A 169 3.82 1.35 -11.28
N LEU A 170 3.66 2.58 -11.78
CA LEU A 170 3.54 2.88 -13.20
C LEU A 170 4.70 3.80 -13.57
N LEU A 171 5.52 3.38 -14.53
CA LEU A 171 6.67 4.15 -15.01
C LEU A 171 6.35 4.82 -16.35
N ASP A 172 7.07 5.90 -16.66
CA ASP A 172 6.88 6.67 -17.91
C ASP A 172 7.13 5.84 -19.18
N ASN A 173 7.87 4.73 -19.07
CA ASN A 173 8.10 3.79 -20.16
C ASN A 173 6.98 2.75 -20.35
N GLY A 174 5.87 2.88 -19.61
CA GLY A 174 4.70 2.00 -19.71
C GLY A 174 4.73 0.76 -18.82
N VAL A 175 5.85 0.49 -18.13
CA VAL A 175 5.94 -0.62 -17.18
C VAL A 175 5.02 -0.38 -16.00
N HIS A 176 4.07 -1.29 -15.80
CA HIS A 176 3.10 -1.27 -14.72
C HIS A 176 3.23 -2.54 -13.86
N ILE A 177 3.57 -2.39 -12.58
CA ILE A 177 3.44 -3.46 -11.59
C ILE A 177 2.15 -3.26 -10.80
N TYR A 178 1.32 -4.30 -10.83
CA TYR A 178 -0.04 -4.22 -10.32
C TYR A 178 -0.11 -4.11 -8.81
N GLY A 179 -1.14 -3.37 -8.38
CA GLY A 179 -1.55 -3.37 -7.00
C GLY A 179 -2.46 -4.52 -6.60
N PRO A 180 -2.73 -4.66 -5.29
CA PRO A 180 -3.63 -5.68 -4.76
C PRO A 180 -5.02 -5.66 -5.42
N HIS A 181 -5.49 -4.48 -5.82
CA HIS A 181 -6.80 -4.27 -6.43
C HIS A 181 -6.91 -4.72 -7.89
N LEU A 182 -5.78 -4.83 -8.62
CA LEU A 182 -5.78 -5.20 -10.04
C LEU A 182 -5.29 -6.63 -10.29
N ILE A 183 -4.40 -7.14 -9.44
CA ILE A 183 -3.63 -8.34 -9.78
C ILE A 183 -4.50 -9.57 -10.02
N GLN A 184 -5.59 -9.73 -9.25
CA GLN A 184 -6.50 -10.87 -9.43
C GLN A 184 -7.24 -10.77 -10.76
N GLU A 185 -7.90 -9.65 -11.01
CA GLU A 185 -8.66 -9.40 -12.25
C GLU A 185 -7.77 -9.59 -13.49
N ARG A 186 -6.53 -9.08 -13.45
CA ARG A 186 -5.59 -9.23 -14.56
C ARG A 186 -5.18 -10.68 -14.80
N ASN A 187 -4.88 -11.44 -13.75
CA ASN A 187 -4.57 -12.87 -13.91
C ASN A 187 -5.76 -13.66 -14.45
N GLU A 188 -6.99 -13.32 -14.05
CA GLU A 188 -8.22 -13.94 -14.57
C GLU A 188 -8.48 -13.56 -16.03
N THR A 189 -8.31 -12.28 -16.39
CA THR A 189 -8.52 -11.76 -17.76
C THR A 189 -7.64 -12.46 -18.78
N PHE A 190 -6.37 -12.74 -18.44
CA PHE A 190 -5.43 -13.44 -19.30
C PHE A 190 -5.40 -14.95 -19.05
N GLU A 191 -6.35 -15.48 -18.27
CA GLU A 191 -6.49 -16.90 -17.94
C GLU A 191 -5.15 -17.53 -17.46
N VAL A 192 -4.32 -16.76 -16.77
CA VAL A 192 -2.99 -17.20 -16.29
C VAL A 192 -3.10 -18.46 -15.43
N PRO A 193 -4.08 -18.62 -14.51
CA PRO A 193 -4.24 -19.86 -13.76
C PRO A 193 -4.51 -21.09 -14.65
N ARG A 194 -5.08 -20.90 -15.85
CA ARG A 194 -5.35 -21.98 -16.81
C ARG A 194 -4.12 -22.30 -17.66
N TYR A 195 -3.51 -21.27 -18.24
CA TYR A 195 -2.43 -21.45 -19.21
C TYR A 195 -1.05 -21.59 -18.57
N ALA A 196 -0.83 -20.96 -17.41
CA ALA A 196 0.44 -20.92 -16.68
C ALA A 196 0.25 -21.08 -15.16
N PRO A 197 -0.30 -22.22 -14.66
CA PRO A 197 -0.70 -22.40 -13.26
C PRO A 197 0.44 -22.26 -12.22
N GLY A 198 1.70 -22.38 -12.66
CA GLY A 198 2.88 -22.17 -11.82
C GLY A 198 3.34 -20.71 -11.72
N TRP A 199 2.67 -19.80 -12.41
CA TRP A 199 3.08 -18.42 -12.61
C TRP A 199 1.99 -17.45 -12.15
N VAL A 200 2.41 -16.22 -11.91
CA VAL A 200 1.52 -15.09 -11.62
C VAL A 200 1.93 -13.95 -12.53
N LEU A 201 0.97 -13.37 -13.22
CA LEU A 201 1.12 -12.09 -13.91
C LEU A 201 1.15 -10.99 -12.85
N VAL A 202 2.29 -10.33 -12.71
CA VAL A 202 2.53 -9.30 -11.69
C VAL A 202 2.47 -7.89 -12.26
N GLY A 203 2.47 -7.75 -13.59
CA GLY A 203 2.49 -6.48 -14.28
C GLY A 203 2.48 -6.65 -15.80
N ASP A 204 2.58 -5.54 -16.52
CA ASP A 204 2.69 -5.49 -17.98
C ASP A 204 3.54 -4.29 -18.43
N ASP A 205 3.84 -4.21 -19.73
CA ASP A 205 4.58 -3.11 -20.36
C ASP A 205 3.68 -2.13 -21.13
N SER A 206 2.35 -2.23 -21.02
CA SER A 206 1.33 -1.55 -21.83
C SER A 206 1.43 -1.78 -23.35
N GLY A 207 2.40 -2.58 -23.83
CA GLY A 207 2.68 -2.90 -25.23
C GLY A 207 2.16 -4.28 -25.66
N GLY A 208 1.62 -5.06 -24.72
CA GLY A 208 1.03 -6.38 -24.96
C GLY A 208 1.77 -7.52 -24.28
N ASP A 209 2.88 -7.25 -23.60
CA ASP A 209 3.64 -8.24 -22.86
C ASP A 209 3.34 -8.17 -21.37
N GLY A 210 3.22 -9.35 -20.77
CA GLY A 210 3.05 -9.53 -19.34
C GLY A 210 4.38 -9.78 -18.64
N LEU A 211 4.48 -9.30 -17.42
CA LEU A 211 5.57 -9.61 -16.49
C LEU A 211 5.10 -10.73 -15.56
N LEU A 212 5.74 -11.89 -15.61
CA LEU A 212 5.37 -13.08 -14.87
C LEU A 212 6.47 -13.51 -13.90
N MET A 213 6.05 -13.96 -12.72
CA MET A 213 6.93 -14.54 -11.71
C MET A 213 6.37 -15.89 -11.25
N ARG A 214 7.24 -16.81 -10.85
CA ARG A 214 6.78 -18.11 -10.33
C ARG A 214 6.09 -17.95 -8.98
N ARG A 215 4.93 -18.60 -8.85
CA ARG A 215 4.14 -18.62 -7.61
C ARG A 215 4.84 -19.42 -6.50
N HIS A 216 5.45 -20.54 -6.87
CA HIS A 216 6.06 -21.51 -5.97
C HIS A 216 7.42 -22.00 -6.50
N GLY A 217 8.16 -22.73 -5.66
CA GLY A 217 9.46 -23.30 -6.02
C GLY A 217 10.64 -22.44 -5.57
N ARG A 218 11.85 -22.81 -6.04
CA ARG A 218 13.10 -22.16 -5.63
C ARG A 218 13.33 -20.81 -6.29
N ASP A 219 13.01 -20.69 -7.57
CA ASP A 219 13.11 -19.42 -8.27
C ASP A 219 11.79 -18.65 -8.18
N ARG A 220 11.69 -17.73 -7.22
CA ARG A 220 10.55 -16.80 -7.06
C ARG A 220 10.98 -15.35 -7.18
N VAL A 221 12.16 -15.14 -7.77
CA VAL A 221 12.83 -13.84 -7.85
C VAL A 221 12.99 -13.40 -9.30
N SER A 222 13.14 -14.35 -10.24
CA SER A 222 13.17 -14.05 -11.66
C SER A 222 11.82 -13.51 -12.14
N VAL A 223 11.88 -12.43 -12.91
CA VAL A 223 10.77 -11.85 -13.67
C VAL A 223 10.99 -12.20 -15.13
N HIS A 224 9.95 -12.72 -15.77
CA HIS A 224 9.93 -13.06 -17.19
C HIS A 224 8.91 -12.21 -17.93
N ARG A 225 9.29 -11.70 -19.10
CA ARG A 225 8.43 -10.97 -20.03
C ARG A 225 7.94 -11.94 -21.11
N LEU A 226 6.63 -11.98 -21.34
CA LEU A 226 6.03 -12.83 -22.37
C LEU A 226 4.77 -12.17 -22.91
N GLY A 227 4.56 -12.26 -24.22
CA GLY A 227 3.33 -11.77 -24.86
C GLY A 227 2.08 -12.36 -24.21
N LEU A 228 1.13 -11.51 -23.85
CA LEU A 228 -0.11 -11.91 -23.16
C LEU A 228 -0.98 -12.83 -24.02
N GLY A 229 -0.86 -12.75 -25.35
CA GLY A 229 -1.49 -13.69 -26.29
C GLY A 229 -0.77 -15.04 -26.43
N ALA A 230 0.41 -15.21 -25.81
CA ALA A 230 1.25 -16.39 -25.90
C ALA A 230 1.48 -17.06 -24.53
N VAL A 231 0.70 -16.70 -23.49
CA VAL A 231 0.83 -17.29 -22.15
C VAL A 231 0.74 -18.81 -22.22
N CYS A 232 1.73 -19.48 -21.64
CA CYS A 232 1.86 -20.93 -21.68
C CYS A 232 2.45 -21.47 -20.37
N ALA A 233 2.45 -22.80 -20.20
CA ALA A 233 2.94 -23.43 -18.98
C ALA A 233 4.44 -23.20 -18.72
N ASP A 234 5.24 -23.05 -19.79
CA ASP A 234 6.70 -22.90 -19.71
C ASP A 234 7.19 -21.47 -20.02
N VAL A 235 6.65 -20.50 -19.27
CA VAL A 235 7.04 -19.07 -19.38
C VAL A 235 8.55 -18.84 -19.27
N ALA A 236 9.28 -19.70 -18.56
CA ALA A 236 10.74 -19.54 -18.44
C ALA A 236 11.50 -19.89 -19.72
N ALA A 237 10.97 -20.81 -20.53
CA ALA A 237 11.56 -21.20 -21.80
C ALA A 237 11.12 -20.28 -22.95
N GLU A 238 9.84 -19.89 -22.96
CA GLU A 238 9.24 -19.09 -24.05
C GLU A 238 9.35 -17.58 -23.81
N GLY A 239 9.49 -17.14 -22.56
CA GLY A 239 9.59 -15.74 -22.17
C GLY A 239 11.02 -15.27 -21.93
N GLU A 240 11.23 -13.97 -22.10
CA GLU A 240 12.52 -13.33 -21.85
C GLU A 240 12.71 -13.05 -20.36
N ARG A 241 13.83 -13.48 -19.78
CA ARG A 241 14.16 -13.13 -18.39
C ARG A 241 14.65 -11.68 -18.32
N VAL A 242 13.90 -10.80 -17.67
CA VAL A 242 14.22 -9.37 -17.55
C VAL A 242 15.06 -9.02 -16.31
N THR A 243 14.84 -9.69 -15.18
CA THR A 243 15.61 -9.45 -13.93
C THR A 243 15.42 -10.57 -12.92
N ASP A 244 16.26 -10.63 -11.88
CA ASP A 244 16.03 -11.37 -10.62
C ASP A 244 15.90 -10.48 -9.38
N ASP A 245 15.95 -9.16 -9.55
CA ASP A 245 15.68 -8.19 -8.50
C ASP A 245 14.64 -7.19 -9.00
N LEU A 246 13.35 -7.56 -8.87
CA LEU A 246 12.23 -6.70 -9.26
C LEU A 246 12.36 -5.27 -8.69
N LEU A 247 12.73 -5.13 -7.41
CA LEU A 247 12.78 -3.82 -6.78
C LEU A 247 14.01 -3.02 -7.21
N GLY A 248 15.16 -3.66 -7.42
CA GLY A 248 16.34 -3.04 -8.02
C GLY A 248 16.08 -2.59 -9.45
N TRP A 249 15.44 -3.44 -10.25
CA TRP A 249 15.07 -3.16 -11.64
C TRP A 249 14.09 -1.98 -11.75
N LEU A 250 13.04 -1.93 -10.92
CA LEU A 250 12.11 -0.79 -10.89
C LEU A 250 12.82 0.52 -10.51
N ARG A 251 13.73 0.48 -9.53
CA ARG A 251 14.53 1.67 -9.15
C ARG A 251 15.46 2.15 -10.26
N ALA A 252 15.91 1.25 -11.12
CA ALA A 252 16.72 1.57 -12.29
C ALA A 252 15.88 2.10 -13.48
N GLY A 253 14.57 2.31 -13.29
CA GLY A 253 13.66 2.76 -14.35
C GLY A 253 13.14 1.63 -15.24
N ALA A 254 13.27 0.37 -14.79
CA ALA A 254 12.81 -0.81 -15.49
C ALA A 254 13.22 -0.83 -16.98
N PRO A 255 14.53 -0.75 -17.29
CA PRO A 255 14.97 -0.73 -18.68
C PRO A 255 14.46 -2.01 -19.36
N LEU A 256 13.72 -1.81 -20.44
CA LEU A 256 13.30 -2.90 -21.31
C LEU A 256 14.43 -3.17 -22.30
N PRO A 257 14.71 -4.45 -22.60
CA PRO A 257 15.63 -4.82 -23.67
C PRO A 257 15.13 -4.31 -25.03
N ASP A 258 16.07 -3.95 -25.90
CA ASP A 258 15.83 -3.42 -27.26
C ASP A 258 15.13 -4.43 -28.19
#